data_AF-A0A959S482-F1
#
_entry.id   AF-A0A959S482-F1
#
_cell.length_a   1.000
_cell.length_b   1.000
_cell.length_c   1.000
_cell.angle_alpha   90.00
_cell.angle_beta   90.00
_cell.angle_gamma   90.00
#
_symmetry.space_group_name_H-M   'P 1'
#
loop_
_entity.id
_entity.type
_entity.pdbx_description
1 polymer ?
#
loop_
_entity_poly.entity_id
_entity_poly.type
_entity_poly.pdbx_seq_one_letter_code
_entity_poly.pdbx_strand_id
1 'polypeptide(L)'
;MKKVITILSFAFLALSAVAQGDYNDLLELLVDEEYEKLLYKAEKYTLSDKTKKDALPYVYMSMAYYEISKRDEFAEKYPKAFKESLKYAAKFRSKDKEDMYYAEYTEFMDQLREGALQEAFPAMDQEKYTGAKLYYKYLVKLDENDPGAWLLQGFTEYMLRSKKEAENSFAEAERIIDEGGCGRLTEVQMGIFKNSLILMCEGLVQAGESSLARKWMEKGLEFFKEDNEYLVTYDEIVG
;
A
#
# COMPACT_ATOMS: atom_id res chain seq x y z
N MET A 1 8.89 10.66 34.24
CA MET A 1 10.21 10.11 33.91
C MET A 1 10.25 9.86 32.41
N LYS A 2 11.29 10.41 31.78
CA LYS A 2 11.74 10.40 30.38
C LYS A 2 10.82 9.76 29.33
N LYS A 3 10.19 10.62 28.51
CA LYS A 3 9.67 10.28 27.18
C LYS A 3 10.85 9.86 26.31
N VAL A 4 10.87 8.62 25.85
CA VAL A 4 11.82 8.15 24.83
C VAL A 4 11.26 8.63 23.49
N ILE A 5 11.83 9.73 23.00
CA ILE A 5 11.64 10.16 21.62
C ILE A 5 12.64 9.33 20.82
N THR A 6 12.16 8.29 20.16
CA THR A 6 12.96 7.55 19.17
C THR A 6 13.10 8.43 17.95
N ILE A 7 14.25 9.09 17.80
CA ILE A 7 14.65 9.70 16.54
C ILE A 7 15.00 8.55 15.60
N LEU A 8 14.12 8.24 14.64
CA LEU A 8 14.50 7.39 13.51
C LEU A 8 15.58 8.14 12.74
N SER A 9 16.82 7.68 12.90
CA SER A 9 17.93 8.13 12.10
C SER A 9 17.78 7.46 10.74
N PHE A 10 17.31 8.20 9.74
CA PHE A 10 17.33 7.75 8.35
C PHE A 10 18.80 7.53 7.97
N ALA A 11 19.23 6.27 7.90
CA ALA A 11 20.52 5.92 7.35
C ALA A 11 20.46 6.19 5.85
N PHE A 12 21.05 7.31 5.44
CA PHE A 12 21.15 7.74 4.06
C PHE A 12 22.00 6.72 3.27
N LEU A 13 21.36 5.71 2.70
CA LEU A 13 21.96 4.93 1.63
C LEU A 13 22.04 5.84 0.41
N ALA A 14 23.27 6.13 0.00
CA ALA A 14 23.56 6.92 -1.19
C ALA A 14 22.91 6.23 -2.42
N LEU A 15 21.75 6.73 -2.84
CA LEU A 15 21.08 6.30 -4.06
C LEU A 15 21.97 6.64 -5.26
N SER A 16 22.23 5.60 -6.05
CA SER A 16 23.09 5.60 -7.21
C SER A 16 22.54 6.45 -8.35
N ALA A 17 23.21 7.58 -8.64
CA ALA A 17 23.58 8.20 -9.92
C ALA A 17 22.67 8.17 -11.18
N VAL A 18 21.45 7.63 -11.21
CA VAL A 18 20.62 7.54 -12.43
C VAL A 18 19.53 8.63 -12.53
N ALA A 19 19.19 9.32 -11.41
CA ALA A 19 18.13 10.32 -11.38
C ALA A 19 18.56 11.79 -11.16
N GLN A 20 19.86 12.07 -10.97
CA GLN A 20 20.37 13.39 -10.51
C GLN A 20 20.17 14.60 -11.47
N GLY A 21 19.50 14.43 -12.62
CA GLY A 21 19.33 15.48 -13.63
C GLY A 21 17.97 16.21 -13.60
N ASP A 22 16.88 15.50 -13.36
CA ASP A 22 15.52 16.03 -13.50
C ASP A 22 14.86 16.12 -12.12
N TYR A 23 14.51 17.34 -11.69
CA TYR A 23 13.77 17.65 -10.44
C TYR A 23 14.56 17.72 -9.11
N ASN A 24 15.88 18.01 -9.13
CA ASN A 24 16.67 18.29 -7.92
C ASN A 24 16.05 19.36 -7.02
N ASP A 25 15.34 20.31 -7.63
CA ASP A 25 14.68 21.38 -6.93
C ASP A 25 13.42 20.95 -6.15
N LEU A 26 12.83 19.80 -6.47
CA LEU A 26 11.82 19.14 -5.63
C LEU A 26 12.49 18.39 -4.48
N LEU A 27 13.63 17.73 -4.74
CA LEU A 27 14.41 17.04 -3.71
C LEU A 27 14.92 18.03 -2.65
N GLU A 28 15.46 19.17 -3.05
CA GLU A 28 15.89 20.25 -2.14
C GLU A 28 14.76 20.67 -1.21
N LEU A 29 13.57 20.94 -1.75
CA LEU A 29 12.41 21.32 -0.94
C LEU A 29 11.95 20.19 0.01
N LEU A 30 12.16 18.92 -0.36
CA LEU A 30 11.85 17.78 0.50
C LEU A 30 12.83 17.70 1.67
N VAL A 31 14.12 17.86 1.37
CA VAL A 31 15.22 17.84 2.36
C VAL A 31 15.13 19.02 3.32
N ASP A 32 14.75 20.20 2.82
CA ASP A 32 14.55 21.40 3.63
C ASP A 32 13.20 21.39 4.39
N GLU A 33 12.43 20.30 4.30
CA GLU A 33 11.09 20.13 4.90
C GLU A 33 10.08 21.21 4.50
N GLU A 34 10.28 21.84 3.34
CA GLU A 34 9.42 22.90 2.80
C GLU A 34 8.20 22.31 2.05
N TYR A 35 7.44 21.44 2.71
CA TYR A 35 6.44 20.57 2.04
C TYR A 35 5.36 21.31 1.26
N GLU A 36 4.84 22.43 1.77
CA GLU A 36 3.82 23.20 1.03
C GLU A 36 4.37 23.80 -0.27
N LYS A 37 5.62 24.27 -0.23
CA LYS A 37 6.32 24.77 -1.43
C LYS A 37 6.65 23.63 -2.38
N LEU A 38 7.06 22.48 -1.85
CA LEU A 38 7.25 21.26 -2.64
C LEU A 38 5.98 20.87 -3.37
N LEU A 39 4.83 20.81 -2.66
CA LEU A 39 3.54 20.49 -3.26
C LEU A 39 3.17 21.48 -4.37
N TYR A 40 3.30 22.78 -4.12
CA TYR A 40 3.01 23.82 -5.11
C TYR A 40 3.88 23.68 -6.36
N LYS A 41 5.18 23.39 -6.18
CA LYS A 41 6.13 23.28 -7.29
C LYS A 41 5.94 21.98 -8.08
N ALA A 42 5.79 20.86 -7.39
CA ALA A 42 5.52 19.57 -8.01
C ALA A 42 4.18 19.59 -8.77
N GLU A 43 3.14 20.22 -8.22
CA GLU A 43 1.85 20.36 -8.90
C GLU A 43 1.99 21.07 -10.25
N LYS A 44 2.77 22.16 -10.33
CA LYS A 44 3.05 22.85 -11.60
C LYS A 44 3.64 21.92 -12.66
N TYR A 45 4.57 21.04 -12.27
CA TYR A 45 5.10 20.05 -13.19
C TYR A 45 4.02 19.04 -13.63
N THR A 46 3.16 18.60 -12.72
CA THR A 46 2.07 17.66 -13.06
C THR A 46 0.95 18.28 -13.92
N LEU A 47 0.85 19.61 -13.98
CA LEU A 47 -0.13 20.35 -14.78
C LEU A 47 0.42 20.80 -16.15
N SER A 48 1.74 20.88 -16.30
CA SER A 48 2.40 21.31 -17.54
C SER A 48 2.35 20.22 -18.61
N ASP A 49 2.02 20.58 -19.86
CA ASP A 49 1.98 19.63 -20.98
C ASP A 49 3.30 18.90 -21.23
N LYS A 50 4.42 19.53 -20.85
CA LYS A 50 5.77 18.98 -21.03
C LYS A 50 6.07 17.88 -20.02
N THR A 51 5.57 18.00 -18.79
CA THR A 51 6.04 17.23 -17.63
C THR A 51 4.93 16.44 -16.92
N LYS A 52 3.66 16.60 -17.32
CA LYS A 52 2.51 15.85 -16.76
C LYS A 52 2.54 14.33 -16.98
N LYS A 53 3.48 13.86 -17.80
CA LYS A 53 3.69 12.43 -18.05
C LYS A 53 4.84 11.87 -17.21
N ASP A 54 5.63 12.72 -16.57
CA ASP A 54 6.81 12.33 -15.82
C ASP A 54 6.37 11.80 -14.46
N ALA A 55 7.02 10.73 -14.00
CA ALA A 55 6.63 10.05 -12.78
C ALA A 55 7.09 10.79 -11.51
N LEU A 56 8.32 11.33 -11.53
CA LEU A 56 8.99 11.89 -10.36
C LEU A 56 8.19 12.99 -9.63
N PRO A 57 7.56 13.98 -10.31
CA PRO A 57 6.75 14.98 -9.61
C PRO A 57 5.63 14.36 -8.76
N TYR A 58 5.05 13.23 -9.20
CA TYR A 58 3.98 12.57 -8.44
C TYR A 58 4.50 11.86 -7.18
N VAL A 59 5.70 11.26 -7.19
CA VAL A 59 6.25 10.63 -5.98
C VAL A 59 6.69 11.69 -4.97
N TYR A 60 7.27 12.81 -5.40
CA TYR A 60 7.57 13.92 -4.51
C TYR A 60 6.30 14.49 -3.85
N MET A 61 5.21 14.67 -4.61
CA MET A 61 3.92 15.06 -4.01
C MET A 61 3.46 14.04 -2.96
N SER A 62 3.60 12.75 -3.26
CA SER A 62 3.25 11.68 -2.33
C SER A 62 4.06 11.76 -1.03
N MET A 63 5.38 11.90 -1.12
CA MET A 63 6.27 12.03 0.04
C MET A 63 5.95 13.26 0.88
N ALA A 64 5.72 14.43 0.26
CA ALA A 64 5.34 15.63 1.01
C ALA A 64 4.00 15.46 1.73
N TYR A 65 2.98 14.88 1.08
CA TYR A 65 1.72 14.58 1.75
C TYR A 65 1.88 13.56 2.89
N TYR A 66 2.79 12.60 2.75
CA TYR A 66 3.11 11.65 3.82
C TYR A 66 3.71 12.36 5.03
N GLU A 67 4.71 13.23 4.81
CA GLU A 67 5.32 14.02 5.89
C GLU A 67 4.33 14.96 6.57
N ILE A 68 3.52 15.66 5.78
CA ILE A 68 2.42 16.52 6.27
C ILE A 68 1.46 15.71 7.15
N SER A 69 1.14 14.48 6.79
CA SER A 69 0.19 13.65 7.54
C SER A 69 0.65 13.25 8.94
N LYS A 70 1.96 13.32 9.21
CA LYS A 70 2.55 12.95 10.49
C LYS A 70 2.67 14.12 11.48
N ARG A 71 2.28 15.34 11.07
CA ARG A 71 2.56 16.57 11.82
C ARG A 71 1.26 17.27 12.21
N ASP A 72 1.05 17.42 13.52
CA ASP A 72 -0.16 18.05 14.07
C ASP A 72 -0.40 19.48 13.56
N GLU A 73 0.68 20.24 13.31
CA GLU A 73 0.61 21.61 12.78
C GLU A 73 -0.08 21.72 11.41
N PHE A 74 -0.09 20.62 10.64
CA PHE A 74 -0.76 20.56 9.34
C PHE A 74 -2.14 19.91 9.38
N ALA A 75 -2.56 19.31 10.50
CA ALA A 75 -3.75 18.47 10.56
C ALA A 75 -5.04 19.22 10.19
N GLU A 76 -5.18 20.49 10.59
CA GLU A 76 -6.36 21.30 10.25
C GLU A 76 -6.40 21.67 8.76
N LYS A 77 -5.25 22.04 8.18
CA LYS A 77 -5.14 22.47 6.79
C LYS A 77 -5.17 21.28 5.81
N TYR A 78 -4.64 20.14 6.23
CA TYR A 78 -4.51 18.93 5.42
C TYR A 78 -5.09 17.68 6.12
N PRO A 79 -6.39 17.67 6.45
CA PRO A 79 -7.02 16.57 7.20
C PRO A 79 -7.06 15.24 6.43
N LYS A 80 -6.67 15.23 5.16
CA LYS A 80 -6.63 14.04 4.28
C LYS A 80 -5.24 13.80 3.69
N ALA A 81 -4.19 14.36 4.29
CA ALA A 81 -2.83 14.30 3.79
C ALA A 81 -2.39 12.88 3.46
N PHE A 82 -2.57 11.92 4.37
CA PHE A 82 -2.15 10.54 4.13
C PHE A 82 -2.87 9.90 2.92
N LYS A 83 -4.16 10.15 2.77
CA LYS A 83 -4.94 9.67 1.61
C LYS A 83 -4.49 10.30 0.29
N GLU A 84 -4.14 11.60 0.31
CA GLU A 84 -3.54 12.26 -0.84
C GLU A 84 -2.15 11.67 -1.16
N SER A 85 -1.36 11.31 -0.14
CA SER A 85 -0.08 10.62 -0.34
C SER A 85 -0.25 9.32 -1.14
N LEU A 86 -1.15 8.42 -0.72
CA LEU A 86 -1.46 7.17 -1.43
C LEU A 86 -1.95 7.41 -2.86
N LYS A 87 -2.80 8.41 -3.05
CA LYS A 87 -3.30 8.80 -4.37
C LYS A 87 -2.18 9.25 -5.32
N TYR A 88 -1.22 10.04 -4.82
CA TYR A 88 -0.10 10.51 -5.62
C TYR A 88 0.93 9.41 -5.88
N ALA A 89 1.15 8.48 -4.93
CA ALA A 89 1.95 7.28 -5.18
C ALA A 89 1.33 6.38 -6.26
N ALA A 90 0.01 6.15 -6.22
CA ALA A 90 -0.69 5.44 -7.29
C ALA A 90 -0.57 6.14 -8.65
N LYS A 91 -0.57 7.48 -8.68
CA LYS A 91 -0.30 8.23 -9.92
C LYS A 91 1.14 8.03 -10.39
N PHE A 92 2.12 8.10 -9.48
CA PHE A 92 3.52 7.80 -9.79
C PHE A 92 3.66 6.45 -10.49
N ARG A 93 3.08 5.37 -9.95
CA ARG A 93 3.10 4.05 -10.58
C ARG A 93 2.46 4.03 -11.96
N SER A 94 1.34 4.74 -12.15
CA SER A 94 0.70 4.84 -13.47
C SER A 94 1.55 5.57 -14.53
N LYS A 95 2.53 6.37 -14.10
CA LYS A 95 3.46 7.11 -14.97
C LYS A 95 4.79 6.38 -15.16
N ASP A 96 5.27 5.68 -14.14
CA ASP A 96 6.51 4.88 -14.17
C ASP A 96 6.28 3.51 -14.81
N LYS A 97 5.84 3.49 -16.07
CA LYS A 97 5.42 2.25 -16.76
C LYS A 97 6.54 1.27 -17.06
N GLU A 98 7.78 1.75 -17.07
CA GLU A 98 8.97 0.96 -17.35
C GLU A 98 9.75 0.62 -16.06
N ASP A 99 9.15 0.88 -14.88
CA ASP A 99 9.74 0.67 -13.55
C ASP A 99 11.14 1.31 -13.43
N MET A 100 11.34 2.49 -14.03
CA MET A 100 12.62 3.18 -14.04
C MET A 100 12.99 3.71 -12.66
N TYR A 101 12.00 4.06 -11.85
CA TYR A 101 12.21 4.74 -10.57
C TYR A 101 11.76 3.91 -9.37
N TYR A 102 10.83 2.98 -9.54
CA TYR A 102 10.18 2.28 -8.42
C TYR A 102 11.13 1.69 -7.38
N ALA A 103 12.22 1.07 -7.84
CA ALA A 103 13.21 0.44 -6.97
C ALA A 103 13.85 1.43 -5.98
N GLU A 104 14.00 2.71 -6.38
CA GLU A 104 14.54 3.76 -5.50
C GLU A 104 13.57 4.17 -4.39
N TYR A 105 12.28 3.94 -4.58
CA TYR A 105 11.22 4.34 -3.66
C TYR A 105 10.58 3.15 -2.94
N THR A 106 11.10 1.93 -3.06
CA THR A 106 10.49 0.73 -2.48
C THR A 106 10.25 0.86 -0.97
N GLU A 107 11.23 1.38 -0.21
CA GLU A 107 11.07 1.60 1.24
C GLU A 107 9.92 2.58 1.54
N PHE A 108 9.83 3.68 0.78
CA PHE A 108 8.72 4.62 0.92
C PHE A 108 7.37 3.98 0.56
N MET A 109 7.33 3.13 -0.47
CA MET A 109 6.11 2.42 -0.85
C MET A 109 5.68 1.42 0.24
N ASP A 110 6.62 0.79 0.94
CA ASP A 110 6.34 -0.08 2.07
C ASP A 110 5.79 0.69 3.27
N GLN A 111 6.32 1.88 3.58
CA GLN A 111 5.74 2.78 4.59
C GLN A 111 4.29 3.17 4.26
N LEU A 112 3.98 3.42 2.98
CA LEU A 112 2.62 3.70 2.54
C LEU A 112 1.70 2.49 2.70
N ARG A 113 2.18 1.29 2.43
CA ARG A 113 1.41 0.06 2.64
C ARG A 113 1.06 -0.12 4.11
N GLU A 114 2.05 -0.04 4.99
CA GLU A 114 1.84 -0.17 6.43
C GLU A 114 0.85 0.87 6.96
N GLY A 115 1.02 2.15 6.60
CA GLY A 115 0.11 3.21 7.01
C GLY A 115 -1.32 2.99 6.48
N ALA A 116 -1.48 2.46 5.27
CA ALA A 116 -2.81 2.17 4.71
C ALA A 116 -3.50 1.05 5.49
N LEU A 117 -2.77 0.03 5.93
CA LEU A 117 -3.31 -1.04 6.76
C LEU A 117 -3.66 -0.55 8.17
N GLN A 118 -2.83 0.29 8.77
CA GLN A 118 -3.11 0.92 10.07
C GLN A 118 -4.43 1.73 10.04
N GLU A 119 -4.74 2.37 8.92
CA GLU A 119 -6.00 3.10 8.72
C GLU A 119 -7.18 2.16 8.38
N ALA A 120 -6.93 1.13 7.58
CA ALA A 120 -7.98 0.28 7.03
C ALA A 120 -8.43 -0.85 7.97
N PHE A 121 -7.52 -1.50 8.71
CA PHE A 121 -7.84 -2.63 9.58
C PHE A 121 -8.84 -2.26 10.70
N PRO A 122 -8.64 -1.16 11.46
CA PRO A 122 -9.64 -0.77 12.45
C PRO A 122 -11.01 -0.43 11.84
N ALA A 123 -11.04 0.03 10.59
CA ALA A 123 -12.28 0.27 9.87
C ALA A 123 -12.96 -1.05 9.47
N MET A 124 -12.21 -2.09 9.10
CA MET A 124 -12.74 -3.43 8.85
C MET A 124 -13.37 -4.03 10.10
N ASP A 125 -12.67 -3.96 11.24
CA ASP A 125 -13.15 -4.49 12.53
C ASP A 125 -14.44 -3.82 13.00
N GLN A 126 -14.62 -2.55 12.63
CA GLN A 126 -15.83 -1.77 12.93
C GLN A 126 -16.91 -1.88 11.84
N GLU A 127 -16.75 -2.80 10.90
CA GLU A 127 -17.65 -3.01 9.74
C GLU A 127 -17.81 -1.76 8.84
N LYS A 128 -16.86 -0.83 8.88
CA LYS A 128 -16.82 0.41 8.08
C LYS A 128 -16.11 0.19 6.74
N TYR A 129 -16.58 -0.80 5.99
CA TYR A 129 -15.95 -1.29 4.76
C TYR A 129 -15.75 -0.23 3.66
N THR A 130 -16.65 0.75 3.54
CA THR A 130 -16.53 1.84 2.54
C THR A 130 -15.26 2.68 2.75
N GLY A 131 -14.85 2.89 4.00
CA GLY A 131 -13.63 3.62 4.34
C GLY A 131 -12.38 2.83 3.96
N ALA A 132 -12.35 1.55 4.34
CA ALA A 132 -11.24 0.62 4.07
C ALA A 132 -11.02 0.39 2.56
N LYS A 133 -12.11 0.25 1.78
CA LYS A 133 -12.06 -0.04 0.33
C LYS A 133 -11.15 0.92 -0.44
N LEU A 134 -11.14 2.20 -0.07
CA LEU A 134 -10.33 3.17 -0.80
C LEU A 134 -8.83 2.98 -0.54
N TYR A 135 -8.44 2.58 0.67
CA TYR A 135 -7.05 2.30 1.01
C TYR A 135 -6.52 1.09 0.24
N TYR A 136 -7.25 -0.04 0.26
CA TYR A 136 -6.86 -1.24 -0.47
C TYR A 136 -6.83 -1.02 -1.99
N LYS A 137 -7.76 -0.22 -2.52
CA LYS A 137 -7.72 0.19 -3.93
C LYS A 137 -6.44 0.96 -4.28
N TYR A 138 -5.89 1.74 -3.36
CA TYR A 138 -4.59 2.38 -3.58
C TYR A 138 -3.45 1.37 -3.50
N LEU A 139 -3.49 0.41 -2.57
CA LEU A 139 -2.47 -0.64 -2.48
C LEU A 139 -2.38 -1.47 -3.76
N VAL A 140 -3.53 -1.87 -4.32
CA VAL A 140 -3.61 -2.53 -5.64
C VAL A 140 -2.98 -1.67 -6.73
N LYS A 141 -3.10 -0.34 -6.67
CA LYS A 141 -2.48 0.55 -7.65
C LYS A 141 -1.01 0.84 -7.40
N LEU A 142 -0.51 0.60 -6.19
CA LEU A 142 0.91 0.70 -5.89
C LEU A 142 1.66 -0.46 -6.54
N ASP A 143 1.05 -1.64 -6.49
CA ASP A 143 1.53 -2.83 -7.16
C ASP A 143 0.35 -3.72 -7.54
N GLU A 144 0.02 -3.73 -8.83
CA GLU A 144 -1.08 -4.56 -9.36
C GLU A 144 -0.79 -6.05 -9.26
N ASN A 145 0.42 -6.43 -8.84
CA ASN A 145 0.84 -7.81 -8.66
C ASN A 145 1.00 -8.21 -7.20
N ASP A 146 0.47 -7.42 -6.28
CA ASP A 146 0.41 -7.76 -4.86
C ASP A 146 -0.87 -8.56 -4.58
N PRO A 147 -0.78 -9.89 -4.38
CA PRO A 147 -1.98 -10.70 -4.12
C PRO A 147 -2.62 -10.33 -2.78
N GLY A 148 -1.83 -9.90 -1.79
CA GLY A 148 -2.34 -9.45 -0.49
C GLY A 148 -3.24 -8.22 -0.60
N ALA A 149 -2.86 -7.26 -1.45
CA ALA A 149 -3.69 -6.08 -1.73
C ALA A 149 -5.00 -6.45 -2.43
N TRP A 150 -4.96 -7.36 -3.40
CA TRP A 150 -6.15 -7.85 -4.11
C TRP A 150 -7.10 -8.63 -3.21
N LEU A 151 -6.58 -9.45 -2.29
CA LEU A 151 -7.40 -10.17 -1.32
C LEU A 151 -8.15 -9.21 -0.38
N LEU A 152 -7.46 -8.20 0.17
CA LEU A 152 -8.10 -7.19 1.02
C LEU A 152 -9.17 -6.39 0.26
N GLN A 153 -8.87 -6.01 -0.98
CA GLN A 153 -9.82 -5.34 -1.87
C GLN A 153 -11.06 -6.22 -2.12
N GLY A 154 -10.85 -7.48 -2.52
CA GLY A 154 -11.93 -8.42 -2.83
C GLY A 154 -12.79 -8.75 -1.62
N PHE A 155 -12.18 -8.96 -0.45
CA PHE A 155 -12.90 -9.19 0.79
C PHE A 155 -13.75 -7.99 1.18
N THR A 156 -13.19 -6.78 1.10
CA THR A 156 -13.95 -5.56 1.39
C THR A 156 -15.12 -5.36 0.42
N GLU A 157 -14.92 -5.68 -0.86
CA GLU A 157 -15.97 -5.66 -1.88
C GLU A 157 -17.07 -6.69 -1.61
N TYR A 158 -16.70 -7.88 -1.16
CA TYR A 158 -17.62 -8.92 -0.74
C TYR A 158 -18.48 -8.45 0.44
N MET A 159 -17.86 -7.89 1.48
CA MET A 159 -18.57 -7.35 2.66
C MET A 159 -19.51 -6.18 2.28
N LEU A 160 -19.15 -5.40 1.26
CA LEU A 160 -20.01 -4.36 0.67
C LEU A 160 -21.08 -4.89 -0.29
N ARG A 161 -21.23 -6.22 -0.42
CA ARG A 161 -22.17 -6.89 -1.34
C ARG A 161 -21.94 -6.53 -2.81
N SER A 162 -20.73 -6.12 -3.16
CA SER A 162 -20.28 -5.84 -4.54
C SER A 162 -19.71 -7.11 -5.15
N LYS A 163 -20.60 -8.10 -5.39
CA LYS A 163 -20.20 -9.49 -5.70
C LYS A 163 -19.30 -9.60 -6.93
N LYS A 164 -19.64 -8.90 -8.02
CA LYS A 164 -18.86 -8.98 -9.27
C LYS A 164 -17.46 -8.39 -9.10
N GLU A 165 -17.35 -7.29 -8.38
CA GLU A 165 -16.08 -6.65 -8.09
C GLU A 165 -15.22 -7.55 -7.20
N ALA A 166 -15.80 -8.15 -6.15
CA ALA A 166 -15.12 -9.10 -5.29
C ALA A 166 -14.59 -10.31 -6.07
N GLU A 167 -15.41 -10.90 -6.95
CA GLU A 167 -15.02 -12.01 -7.83
C GLU A 167 -13.83 -11.64 -8.72
N ASN A 168 -13.83 -10.44 -9.31
CA ASN A 168 -12.71 -9.97 -10.13
C ASN A 168 -11.43 -9.80 -9.30
N SER A 169 -11.53 -9.20 -8.12
CA SER A 169 -10.38 -8.97 -7.23
C SER A 169 -9.79 -10.30 -6.73
N PHE A 170 -10.63 -11.26 -6.37
CA PHE A 170 -10.20 -12.61 -5.99
C PHE A 170 -9.60 -13.39 -7.15
N ALA A 171 -10.15 -13.26 -8.36
CA ALA A 171 -9.58 -13.89 -9.55
C ALA A 171 -8.18 -13.34 -9.86
N GLU A 172 -7.95 -12.04 -9.66
CA GLU A 172 -6.63 -11.44 -9.88
C GLU A 172 -5.60 -11.88 -8.84
N ALA A 173 -5.99 -11.95 -7.55
CA ALA A 173 -5.14 -12.54 -6.52
C ALA A 173 -4.77 -13.99 -6.85
N GLU A 174 -5.73 -14.80 -7.28
CA GLU A 174 -5.53 -16.21 -7.67
C GLU A 174 -4.58 -16.32 -8.87
N ARG A 175 -4.79 -15.49 -9.90
CA ARG A 175 -3.91 -15.44 -11.08
C ARG A 175 -2.46 -15.13 -10.69
N ILE A 176 -2.24 -14.13 -9.84
CA ILE A 176 -0.90 -13.74 -9.40
C ILE A 176 -0.20 -14.86 -8.65
N ILE A 177 -0.91 -15.55 -7.75
CA ILE A 177 -0.38 -16.68 -6.98
C ILE A 177 0.00 -17.82 -7.93
N ASP A 178 -0.93 -18.22 -8.80
CA ASP A 178 -0.76 -19.38 -9.69
C ASP A 178 0.34 -19.17 -10.75
N GLU A 179 0.59 -17.92 -11.15
CA GLU A 179 1.69 -17.55 -12.06
C GLU A 179 3.05 -17.37 -11.35
N GLY A 180 3.14 -17.63 -10.04
CA GLY A 180 4.37 -17.50 -9.27
C GLY A 180 4.75 -16.05 -8.93
N GLY A 181 3.80 -15.12 -9.04
CA GLY A 181 3.99 -13.70 -8.77
C GLY A 181 4.38 -13.39 -7.33
N CYS A 182 4.16 -14.31 -6.38
CA CYS A 182 4.59 -14.15 -4.99
C CYS A 182 6.11 -14.09 -4.80
N GLY A 183 6.90 -14.63 -5.75
CA GLY A 183 8.36 -14.68 -5.66
C GLY A 183 9.09 -13.33 -5.77
N ARG A 184 8.38 -12.25 -6.13
CA ARG A 184 8.95 -10.89 -6.23
C ARG A 184 8.52 -9.95 -5.10
N LEU A 185 7.66 -10.41 -4.19
CA LEU A 185 7.14 -9.58 -3.11
C LEU A 185 8.28 -9.19 -2.16
N THR A 186 8.24 -7.95 -1.67
CA THR A 186 9.10 -7.55 -0.55
C THR A 186 8.72 -8.33 0.71
N GLU A 187 9.58 -8.32 1.73
CA GLU A 187 9.25 -8.92 3.03
C GLU A 187 7.97 -8.31 3.63
N VAL A 188 7.80 -6.98 3.49
CA VAL A 188 6.59 -6.27 3.89
C VAL A 188 5.38 -6.79 3.12
N GLN A 189 5.45 -6.88 1.79
CA GLN A 189 4.34 -7.40 0.98
C GLN A 189 4.01 -8.86 1.30
N MET A 190 5.02 -9.69 1.60
CA MET A 190 4.80 -11.08 2.01
C MET A 190 4.08 -11.15 3.37
N GLY A 191 4.47 -10.32 4.33
CA GLY A 191 3.78 -10.18 5.61
C GLY A 191 2.34 -9.69 5.44
N ILE A 192 2.12 -8.73 4.54
CA ILE A 192 0.77 -8.26 4.19
C ILE A 192 -0.05 -9.38 3.57
N PHE A 193 0.50 -10.12 2.62
CA PHE A 193 -0.19 -11.25 2.00
C PHE A 193 -0.64 -12.29 3.02
N LYS A 194 0.22 -12.64 3.98
CA LYS A 194 -0.14 -13.52 5.11
C LYS A 194 -1.32 -12.95 5.91
N ASN A 195 -1.20 -11.71 6.36
CA ASN A 195 -2.21 -11.07 7.22
C ASN A 195 -3.54 -10.88 6.48
N SER A 196 -3.49 -10.61 5.17
CA SER A 196 -4.67 -10.54 4.30
C SER A 196 -5.41 -11.87 4.23
N LEU A 197 -4.69 -12.99 4.10
CA LEU A 197 -5.29 -14.33 4.09
C LEU A 197 -5.99 -14.63 5.41
N ILE A 198 -5.31 -14.41 6.54
CA ILE A 198 -5.86 -14.65 7.87
C ILE A 198 -7.15 -13.83 8.08
N LEU A 199 -7.06 -12.50 7.94
CA LEU A 199 -8.17 -11.59 8.15
C LEU A 199 -9.37 -11.94 7.26
N MET A 200 -9.12 -12.16 5.97
CA MET A 200 -10.17 -12.50 5.01
C MET A 200 -10.81 -13.84 5.35
N CYS A 201 -10.04 -14.88 5.62
CA CYS A 201 -10.58 -16.22 5.83
C CYS A 201 -11.38 -16.32 7.14
N GLU A 202 -10.92 -15.68 8.21
CA GLU A 202 -11.70 -15.54 9.45
C GLU A 202 -13.03 -14.82 9.19
N GLY A 203 -12.98 -13.70 8.47
CA GLY A 203 -14.17 -12.95 8.09
C GLY A 203 -15.14 -13.72 7.19
N LEU A 204 -14.63 -14.51 6.24
CA LEU A 204 -15.44 -15.39 5.39
C LEU A 204 -16.12 -16.50 6.21
N VAL A 205 -15.42 -17.11 7.18
CA VAL A 205 -16.02 -18.09 8.08
C VAL A 205 -17.16 -17.45 8.88
N GLN A 206 -16.96 -16.26 9.43
CA GLN A 206 -18.01 -15.52 10.15
C GLN A 206 -19.21 -15.18 9.25
N ALA A 207 -18.97 -14.95 7.95
CA ALA A 207 -20.01 -14.72 6.95
C ALA A 207 -20.70 -16.02 6.46
N GLY A 208 -20.29 -17.20 6.93
CA GLY A 208 -20.83 -18.50 6.53
C GLY A 208 -20.22 -19.08 5.25
N GLU A 209 -19.13 -18.51 4.75
CA GLU A 209 -18.42 -18.89 3.51
C GLU A 209 -17.20 -19.80 3.79
N SER A 210 -17.35 -20.78 4.69
CA SER A 210 -16.24 -21.62 5.15
C SER A 210 -15.54 -22.39 4.01
N SER A 211 -16.28 -22.80 2.96
CA SER A 211 -15.69 -23.47 1.80
C SER A 211 -14.73 -22.56 1.03
N LEU A 212 -15.06 -21.27 0.90
CA LEU A 212 -14.20 -20.30 0.23
C LEU A 212 -12.99 -19.96 1.10
N ALA A 213 -13.20 -19.81 2.42
CA ALA A 213 -12.10 -19.61 3.37
C ALA A 213 -11.08 -20.75 3.32
N ARG A 214 -11.56 -22.01 3.31
CA ARG A 214 -10.70 -23.20 3.18
C ARG A 214 -9.87 -23.18 1.90
N LYS A 215 -10.48 -22.87 0.75
CA LYS A 215 -9.76 -22.75 -0.54
C LYS A 215 -8.56 -21.80 -0.43
N TRP A 216 -8.77 -20.63 0.18
CA TRP A 216 -7.71 -19.62 0.31
C TRP A 216 -6.64 -20.00 1.34
N MET A 217 -7.02 -20.66 2.44
CA MET A 217 -6.04 -21.22 3.38
C MET A 217 -5.21 -22.36 2.76
N GLU A 218 -5.79 -23.17 1.89
CA GLU A 218 -5.01 -24.19 1.17
C GLU A 218 -4.00 -23.56 0.20
N LYS A 219 -4.37 -22.47 -0.49
CA LYS A 219 -3.46 -21.75 -1.38
C LYS A 219 -2.30 -21.08 -0.65
N GLY A 220 -2.53 -20.47 0.51
CA GLY A 220 -1.46 -19.80 1.26
C GLY A 220 -0.45 -20.77 1.89
N LEU A 221 -0.83 -22.04 2.10
CA LEU A 221 0.02 -23.04 2.77
C LEU A 221 1.38 -23.22 2.09
N GLU A 222 1.47 -23.13 0.76
CA GLU A 222 2.75 -23.28 0.06
C GLU A 222 3.79 -22.21 0.46
N PHE A 223 3.32 -21.02 0.87
CA PHE A 223 4.15 -19.89 1.26
C PHE A 223 4.39 -19.83 2.78
N PHE A 224 3.42 -20.30 3.57
CA PHE A 224 3.38 -20.06 5.01
C PHE A 224 3.35 -21.33 5.88
N LYS A 225 3.72 -22.50 5.33
CA LYS A 225 3.75 -23.79 6.06
C LYS A 225 4.65 -23.83 7.30
N GLU A 226 5.54 -22.86 7.49
CA GLU A 226 6.44 -22.76 8.64
C GLU A 226 6.08 -21.55 9.55
N ASP A 227 5.06 -20.77 9.18
CA ASP A 227 4.61 -19.61 9.96
C ASP A 227 3.55 -20.05 10.98
N ASN A 228 3.89 -19.94 12.26
CA ASN A 228 3.01 -20.39 13.35
C ASN A 228 1.67 -19.64 13.39
N GLU A 229 1.67 -18.34 13.09
CA GLU A 229 0.45 -17.53 13.12
C GLU A 229 -0.51 -17.98 12.02
N TYR A 230 0.02 -18.22 10.83
CA TYR A 230 -0.74 -18.78 9.72
C TYR A 230 -1.29 -20.18 10.02
N LEU A 231 -0.46 -21.06 10.59
CA LEU A 231 -0.85 -22.44 10.87
C LEU A 231 -1.97 -22.54 11.92
N VAL A 232 -2.01 -21.62 12.90
CA VAL A 232 -3.12 -21.56 13.88
C VAL A 232 -4.45 -21.36 13.15
N THR A 233 -4.57 -20.34 12.32
CA THR A 233 -5.79 -20.08 11.54
C THR A 233 -6.06 -21.21 10.52
N TYR A 234 -5.02 -21.81 9.95
CA TYR A 234 -5.16 -22.92 9.02
C TYR A 234 -5.83 -24.12 9.70
N ASP A 235 -5.34 -24.52 10.87
CA ASP A 235 -5.89 -25.65 11.62
C ASP A 235 -7.32 -25.41 12.09
N GLU A 236 -7.68 -24.15 12.42
CA GLU A 236 -9.05 -23.79 12.82
C GLU A 236 -10.06 -23.86 11.66
N ILE A 237 -9.65 -23.53 10.43
CA ILE A 237 -10.54 -23.44 9.26
C ILE A 237 -10.52 -24.74 8.43
N VAL A 238 -9.35 -25.36 8.31
CA VAL A 238 -9.09 -26.51 7.42
C VAL A 238 -9.00 -27.82 8.18
N GLY A 239 -8.40 -27.83 9.38
CA GLY A 239 -8.28 -29.01 10.24
C GLY A 239 -9.62 -29.62 10.62
#